data_AF-A0A9C9N977-F1
#
_entry.id   AF-A0A9C9N977-F1
#
_cell.length_a   1.000
_cell.length_b   1.000
_cell.length_c   1.000
_cell.angle_alpha   90.00
_cell.angle_beta   90.00
_cell.angle_gamma   90.00
#
_symmetry.space_group_name_H-M   'P 1'
#
loop_
_entity.id
_entity.type
_entity.pdbx_description
1 polymer ?
#
loop_
_entity_poly.entity_id
_entity_poly.type
_entity_poly.pdbx_seq_one_letter_code
_entity_poly.pdbx_strand_id
1 'polypeptide(L)'
;MAKETFERTKPHVNVGTIGHIDHGKTTLTAAITKVLSLKGLASFQAYDQVAKADAKMFRRDATKILTVAIAHVEYETENRHYAHIDCPGHRDYIKNMITGAAQMDGAILVVSAADGPMPQTREHVLLAGQVHVPAIVVFLNKVDLMDDPELLELVELELRELLDSYDFPGDEIPIVRGSALGALQSDSTDPDAPEYECIWELMRVVDDYIPQPDRDEDKPFLMPVEDVFSIKGRGTVVTGRVSRGKMAPMTDVEIVGLQEQPVKTVVTDMEMFRKKLVEVKAGDNAGLLLRGIDRDGVQRGQVIAAPGSIKPHKRFMSEVYVLQREEGGRHKAFFSGYRPQFYVRTMDVTGNITLPEGVEMVMPGDNVNLEVELIDPVAIEEGSRFAIREGGLTVGAGVITKILD
;
A
#
# COMPACT_ATOMS: atom_id res chain seq x y z
N MET A 1 -24.01 -21.40 -8.29
CA MET A 1 -24.56 -20.57 -7.19
C MET A 1 -24.39 -19.12 -7.61
N ALA A 2 -25.41 -18.28 -7.45
CA ALA A 2 -25.25 -16.84 -7.70
C ALA A 2 -24.18 -16.31 -6.74
N LYS A 3 -23.24 -15.50 -7.24
CA LYS A 3 -22.28 -14.81 -6.36
C LYS A 3 -23.04 -13.85 -5.46
N GLU A 4 -22.65 -13.81 -4.20
CA GLU A 4 -23.18 -12.87 -3.21
C GLU A 4 -22.92 -11.42 -3.67
N THR A 5 -23.84 -10.52 -3.34
CA THR A 5 -23.69 -9.08 -3.61
C THR A 5 -23.06 -8.43 -2.39
N PHE A 6 -22.08 -7.57 -2.58
CA PHE A 6 -21.45 -6.85 -1.49
C PHE A 6 -22.42 -5.80 -0.93
N GLU A 7 -22.76 -5.93 0.35
CA GLU A 7 -23.65 -4.99 1.05
C GLU A 7 -22.84 -3.89 1.75
N ARG A 8 -23.07 -2.63 1.36
CA ARG A 8 -22.38 -1.47 1.96
C ARG A 8 -23.09 -1.01 3.23
N THR A 9 -22.95 -1.79 4.31
CA THR A 9 -23.59 -1.48 5.61
C THR A 9 -22.72 -0.62 6.53
N LYS A 10 -21.39 -0.65 6.35
CA LYS A 10 -20.41 0.04 7.20
C LYS A 10 -19.46 0.93 6.36
N PRO A 11 -18.88 2.01 6.94
CA PRO A 11 -17.80 2.76 6.31
C PRO A 11 -16.62 1.85 5.95
N HIS A 12 -16.04 2.09 4.76
CA HIS A 12 -14.94 1.28 4.23
C HIS A 12 -13.59 1.99 4.39
N VAL A 13 -12.63 1.31 5.02
CA VAL A 13 -11.28 1.82 5.27
C VAL A 13 -10.24 0.81 4.80
N ASN A 14 -9.21 1.29 4.11
CA ASN A 14 -8.07 0.48 3.72
C ASN A 14 -6.97 0.60 4.76
N VAL A 15 -6.57 -0.51 5.35
CA VAL A 15 -5.44 -0.56 6.30
C VAL A 15 -4.39 -1.51 5.79
N GLY A 16 -3.18 -1.47 6.33
CA GLY A 16 -2.19 -2.47 5.98
C GLY A 16 -1.03 -2.53 6.95
N THR A 17 -0.37 -3.69 6.99
CA THR A 17 0.76 -3.95 7.88
C THR A 17 2.07 -3.57 7.21
N ILE A 18 2.86 -2.73 7.87
CA ILE A 18 4.22 -2.33 7.46
C ILE A 18 5.22 -2.60 8.60
N GLY A 19 6.52 -2.55 8.33
CA GLY A 19 7.58 -2.82 9.29
C GLY A 19 8.62 -3.83 8.78
N HIS A 20 9.66 -4.04 9.57
CA HIS A 20 10.80 -4.88 9.23
C HIS A 20 10.44 -6.36 8.99
N ILE A 21 11.31 -7.07 8.28
CA ILE A 21 11.21 -8.52 8.10
C ILE A 21 11.18 -9.23 9.47
N ASP A 22 10.44 -10.34 9.55
CA ASP A 22 10.33 -11.17 10.76
C ASP A 22 9.75 -10.49 12.01
N HIS A 23 9.27 -9.23 11.93
CA HIS A 23 8.54 -8.57 13.02
C HIS A 23 7.09 -9.09 13.21
N GLY A 24 6.58 -9.90 12.26
CA GLY A 24 5.32 -10.62 12.41
C GLY A 24 4.10 -10.00 11.74
N LYS A 25 4.26 -9.18 10.70
CA LYS A 25 3.17 -8.58 9.89
C LYS A 25 2.10 -9.60 9.47
N THR A 26 2.49 -10.62 8.71
CA THR A 26 1.59 -11.66 8.20
C THR A 26 0.97 -12.50 9.33
N THR A 27 1.71 -12.74 10.41
CA THR A 27 1.18 -13.41 11.62
C THR A 27 0.09 -12.57 12.26
N LEU A 28 0.29 -11.26 12.37
CA LEU A 28 -0.71 -10.32 12.89
C LEU A 28 -1.94 -10.28 12.00
N THR A 29 -1.79 -10.18 10.68
CA THR A 29 -2.93 -10.20 9.75
C THR A 29 -3.74 -11.49 9.89
N ALA A 30 -3.09 -12.65 9.99
CA ALA A 30 -3.77 -13.92 10.24
C ALA A 30 -4.48 -13.93 11.62
N ALA A 31 -3.83 -13.42 12.67
CA ALA A 31 -4.40 -13.32 14.01
C ALA A 31 -5.66 -12.43 14.04
N ILE A 32 -5.63 -11.28 13.36
CA ILE A 32 -6.79 -10.38 13.21
C ILE A 32 -7.98 -11.14 12.59
N THR A 33 -7.78 -11.83 11.47
CA THR A 33 -8.88 -12.60 10.84
C THR A 33 -9.39 -13.72 11.72
N LYS A 34 -8.51 -14.39 12.48
CA LYS A 34 -8.90 -15.46 13.39
C LYS A 34 -9.78 -14.92 14.51
N VAL A 35 -9.31 -13.92 15.23
CA VAL A 35 -10.00 -13.36 16.41
C VAL A 35 -11.34 -12.75 16.00
N LEU A 36 -11.38 -11.97 14.91
CA LEU A 36 -12.63 -11.39 14.41
C LEU A 36 -13.62 -12.46 13.90
N SER A 37 -13.13 -13.60 13.37
CA SER A 37 -14.01 -14.69 12.95
C SER A 37 -14.76 -15.35 14.11
N LEU A 38 -14.25 -15.28 15.34
CA LEU A 38 -14.95 -15.80 16.53
C LEU A 38 -16.27 -15.07 16.79
N LYS A 39 -16.39 -13.81 16.36
CA LYS A 39 -17.64 -13.02 16.39
C LYS A 39 -18.35 -12.97 15.04
N GLY A 40 -17.94 -13.77 14.06
CA GLY A 40 -18.51 -13.77 12.71
C GLY A 40 -18.17 -12.54 11.87
N LEU A 41 -17.20 -11.73 12.29
CA LEU A 41 -16.81 -10.47 11.65
C LEU A 41 -15.70 -10.64 10.58
N ALA A 42 -15.24 -11.87 10.36
CA ALA A 42 -14.24 -12.19 9.36
C ALA A 42 -14.34 -13.66 8.93
N SER A 43 -13.78 -13.97 7.76
CA SER A 43 -13.43 -15.34 7.41
C SER A 43 -11.95 -15.55 7.75
N PHE A 44 -11.65 -16.51 8.62
CA PHE A 44 -10.28 -16.80 9.02
C PHE A 44 -9.40 -17.13 7.81
N GLN A 45 -8.25 -16.45 7.71
CA GLN A 45 -7.21 -16.75 6.76
C GLN A 45 -5.94 -17.19 7.48
N ALA A 46 -5.51 -18.42 7.22
CA ALA A 46 -4.28 -18.95 7.81
C ALA A 46 -3.05 -18.22 7.26
N TYR A 47 -1.96 -18.24 8.03
CA TYR A 47 -0.68 -17.62 7.67
C TYR A 47 -0.23 -17.94 6.23
N ASP A 48 -0.30 -19.21 5.82
CA ASP A 48 0.08 -19.65 4.47
C ASP A 48 -0.80 -19.04 3.36
N GLN A 49 -2.07 -18.76 3.64
CA GLN A 49 -2.99 -18.13 2.69
C GLN A 49 -2.69 -16.64 2.55
N VAL A 50 -2.39 -15.97 3.66
CA VAL A 50 -2.03 -14.55 3.67
C VAL A 50 -0.66 -14.33 3.03
N ALA A 51 0.33 -15.17 3.33
CA ALA A 51 1.69 -15.00 2.80
C ALA A 51 1.77 -15.16 1.26
N LYS A 52 0.73 -15.73 0.62
CA LYS A 52 0.58 -15.93 -0.83
C LYS A 52 1.80 -16.53 -1.56
N ALA A 53 2.75 -17.12 -0.83
CA ALA A 53 3.92 -17.68 -1.45
C ALA A 53 3.61 -19.07 -2.00
N ASP A 54 4.09 -19.35 -3.20
CA ASP A 54 4.22 -20.72 -3.65
C ASP A 54 5.07 -21.47 -2.60
N ALA A 55 4.43 -22.38 -1.88
CA ALA A 55 4.95 -23.06 -0.69
C ALA A 55 6.29 -23.81 -0.92
N LYS A 56 6.77 -23.86 -2.16
CA LYS A 56 8.04 -24.49 -2.58
C LYS A 56 9.19 -23.53 -2.85
N MET A 57 8.97 -22.24 -3.11
CA MET A 57 10.05 -21.31 -3.53
C MET A 57 10.47 -20.28 -2.47
N PHE A 58 9.56 -19.86 -1.57
CA PHE A 58 9.84 -18.76 -0.63
C PHE A 58 9.67 -19.12 0.85
N ARG A 59 9.56 -20.42 1.16
CA ARG A 59 9.69 -20.92 2.54
C ARG A 59 11.15 -20.86 2.94
N ARG A 60 11.47 -20.05 3.96
CA ARG A 60 12.80 -20.06 4.60
C ARG A 60 12.95 -21.32 5.47
N ASP A 61 11.90 -21.67 6.19
CA ASP A 61 11.77 -22.85 7.03
C ASP A 61 10.32 -23.35 7.06
N ALA A 62 10.06 -24.47 7.75
CA ALA A 62 8.74 -25.10 7.85
C ALA A 62 7.63 -24.17 8.39
N THR A 63 8.00 -23.12 9.14
CA THR A 63 7.06 -22.19 9.81
C THR A 63 7.16 -20.74 9.32
N LYS A 64 8.06 -20.44 8.37
CA LYS A 64 8.34 -19.07 7.94
C LYS A 64 8.31 -18.94 6.42
N ILE A 65 7.38 -18.15 5.94
CA ILE A 65 7.23 -17.79 4.54
C ILE A 65 7.64 -16.33 4.37
N LEU A 66 8.52 -16.07 3.41
CA LEU A 66 8.83 -14.71 3.02
C LEU A 66 7.65 -14.16 2.20
N THR A 67 6.98 -13.12 2.70
CA THR A 67 5.95 -12.40 1.94
C THR A 67 6.63 -11.69 0.76
N VAL A 68 6.24 -12.07 -0.45
CA VAL A 68 6.78 -11.51 -1.71
C VAL A 68 5.74 -10.63 -2.40
N ALA A 69 4.51 -11.12 -2.48
CA ALA A 69 3.38 -10.43 -3.10
C ALA A 69 2.48 -9.80 -2.04
N ILE A 70 1.77 -8.74 -2.43
CA ILE A 70 0.79 -8.08 -1.58
C ILE A 70 -0.42 -9.02 -1.39
N ALA A 71 -0.86 -9.16 -0.14
CA ALA A 71 -2.08 -9.88 0.17
C ALA A 71 -3.19 -8.93 0.59
N HIS A 72 -4.39 -9.17 0.04
CA HIS A 72 -5.59 -8.41 0.33
C HIS A 72 -6.52 -9.32 1.13
N VAL A 73 -6.83 -8.90 2.36
CA VAL A 73 -7.64 -9.67 3.33
C VAL A 73 -8.84 -8.83 3.74
N GLU A 74 -10.01 -9.46 3.87
CA GLU A 74 -11.27 -8.82 4.25
C GLU A 74 -11.61 -9.18 5.70
N TYR A 75 -11.96 -8.17 6.49
CA TYR A 75 -12.57 -8.34 7.81
C TYR A 75 -13.34 -7.06 8.17
N GLU A 76 -14.14 -7.12 9.21
CA GLU A 76 -14.87 -5.96 9.73
C GLU A 76 -14.80 -5.90 11.25
N THR A 77 -15.07 -4.72 11.80
CA THR A 77 -15.43 -4.54 13.21
C THR A 77 -16.94 -4.27 13.28
N GLU A 78 -17.46 -4.00 14.47
CA GLU A 78 -18.84 -3.52 14.60
C GLU A 78 -19.05 -2.18 13.90
N ASN A 79 -18.00 -1.36 13.81
CA ASN A 79 -18.08 0.02 13.30
C ASN A 79 -17.76 0.14 11.81
N ARG A 80 -16.79 -0.64 11.30
CA ARG A 80 -16.18 -0.41 9.98
C ARG A 80 -15.91 -1.71 9.24
N HIS A 81 -15.87 -1.60 7.92
CA HIS A 81 -15.40 -2.67 7.04
C HIS A 81 -13.96 -2.36 6.58
N TYR A 82 -13.09 -3.35 6.63
CA TYR A 82 -11.68 -3.21 6.30
C TYR A 82 -11.26 -4.06 5.09
N ALA A 83 -10.50 -3.42 4.20
CA ALA A 83 -9.59 -4.14 3.31
C ALA A 83 -8.17 -3.99 3.88
N HIS A 84 -7.55 -5.11 4.22
CA HIS A 84 -6.22 -5.16 4.80
C HIS A 84 -5.17 -5.58 3.77
N ILE A 85 -4.12 -4.78 3.67
CA ILE A 85 -3.02 -4.95 2.72
C ILE A 85 -1.77 -5.41 3.49
N ASP A 86 -1.42 -6.70 3.41
CA ASP A 86 -0.19 -7.22 4.04
C ASP A 86 1.01 -6.95 3.13
N CYS A 87 1.90 -6.06 3.56
CA CYS A 87 3.07 -5.64 2.78
C CYS A 87 4.32 -6.46 3.14
N PRO A 88 5.20 -6.73 2.14
CA PRO A 88 6.48 -7.39 2.40
C PRO A 88 7.43 -6.47 3.18
N GLY A 89 8.24 -7.06 4.08
CA GLY A 89 9.23 -6.33 4.89
C GLY A 89 10.69 -6.51 4.48
N HIS A 90 10.95 -7.28 3.41
CA HIS A 90 12.30 -7.50 2.90
C HIS A 90 12.68 -6.40 1.91
N ARG A 91 13.93 -5.93 1.98
CA ARG A 91 14.44 -4.82 1.16
C ARG A 91 14.23 -5.03 -0.34
N ASP A 92 14.46 -6.25 -0.83
CA ASP A 92 14.28 -6.60 -2.25
C ASP A 92 12.84 -6.42 -2.76
N TYR A 93 11.83 -6.47 -1.88
CA TYR A 93 10.41 -6.39 -2.23
C TYR A 93 9.76 -5.07 -1.86
N ILE A 94 10.55 -4.06 -1.51
CA ILE A 94 10.00 -2.77 -1.06
C ILE A 94 9.25 -2.02 -2.17
N LYS A 95 9.45 -2.37 -3.46
CA LYS A 95 8.60 -1.90 -4.57
C LYS A 95 7.13 -2.25 -4.33
N ASN A 96 6.87 -3.47 -3.86
CA ASN A 96 5.53 -3.93 -3.55
C ASN A 96 4.99 -3.24 -2.29
N MET A 97 5.84 -2.97 -1.31
CA MET A 97 5.44 -2.18 -0.14
C MET A 97 4.99 -0.76 -0.52
N ILE A 98 5.73 -0.04 -1.38
CA ILE A 98 5.33 1.30 -1.87
C ILE A 98 3.95 1.24 -2.54
N THR A 99 3.72 0.22 -3.37
CA THR A 99 2.45 0.04 -4.08
C THR A 99 1.30 -0.27 -3.12
N GLY A 100 1.56 -1.01 -2.04
CA GLY A 100 0.56 -1.31 -1.00
C GLY A 100 0.30 -0.12 -0.08
N ALA A 101 1.34 0.59 0.36
CA ALA A 101 1.21 1.75 1.24
C ALA A 101 0.44 2.91 0.60
N ALA A 102 0.61 3.13 -0.72
CA ALA A 102 -0.19 4.11 -1.47
C ALA A 102 -1.71 3.82 -1.46
N GLN A 103 -2.11 2.62 -1.05
CA GLN A 103 -3.50 2.20 -0.95
C GLN A 103 -4.07 2.28 0.47
N MET A 104 -3.26 2.64 1.47
CA MET A 104 -3.67 2.68 2.86
C MET A 104 -4.28 4.04 3.22
N ASP A 105 -5.40 4.01 3.94
CA ASP A 105 -5.96 5.15 4.69
C ASP A 105 -5.35 5.27 6.09
N GLY A 106 -4.73 4.18 6.56
CA GLY A 106 -3.81 4.19 7.68
C GLY A 106 -3.02 2.89 7.73
N ALA A 107 -1.85 2.92 8.35
CA ALA A 107 -0.96 1.76 8.44
C ALA A 107 -0.85 1.24 9.87
N ILE A 108 -0.67 -0.07 9.99
CA ILE A 108 -0.30 -0.75 11.23
C ILE A 108 1.21 -1.02 11.16
N LEU A 109 2.00 -0.25 11.89
CA LEU A 109 3.45 -0.45 11.99
C LEU A 109 3.74 -1.57 12.99
N VAL A 110 4.23 -2.70 12.49
CA VAL A 110 4.53 -3.87 13.31
C VAL A 110 6.00 -3.87 13.69
N VAL A 111 6.27 -3.80 14.99
CA VAL A 111 7.62 -3.77 15.56
C VAL A 111 7.78 -4.89 16.56
N SER A 112 8.87 -5.64 16.47
CA SER A 112 9.21 -6.68 17.44
C SER A 112 9.79 -6.03 18.69
N ALA A 113 9.18 -6.26 19.85
CA ALA A 113 9.68 -5.78 21.14
C ALA A 113 11.13 -6.22 21.41
N ALA A 114 11.46 -7.45 21.04
CA ALA A 114 12.80 -8.01 21.22
C ALA A 114 13.87 -7.37 20.31
N ASP A 115 13.48 -6.79 19.16
CA ASP A 115 14.42 -6.26 18.16
C ASP A 115 14.44 -4.72 18.11
N GLY A 116 13.33 -4.06 18.47
CA GLY A 116 13.17 -2.62 18.36
C GLY A 116 13.09 -2.10 16.91
N PRO A 117 13.23 -0.78 16.70
CA PRO A 117 13.18 -0.17 15.36
C PRO A 117 14.42 -0.47 14.50
N MET A 118 14.25 -1.45 13.61
CA MET A 118 15.24 -1.87 12.60
C MET A 118 15.28 -0.99 11.33
N PRO A 119 16.29 -1.13 10.43
CA PRO A 119 16.45 -0.25 9.26
C PRO A 119 15.22 -0.16 8.34
N GLN A 120 14.55 -1.29 8.05
CA GLN A 120 13.33 -1.30 7.24
C GLN A 120 12.14 -0.72 7.98
N THR A 121 12.13 -0.69 9.32
CA THR A 121 11.12 0.07 10.08
C THR A 121 11.21 1.55 9.70
N ARG A 122 12.42 2.11 9.71
CA ARG A 122 12.68 3.51 9.32
C ARG A 122 12.32 3.76 7.86
N GLU A 123 12.77 2.88 6.97
CA GLU A 123 12.49 2.98 5.54
C GLU A 123 10.98 2.90 5.24
N HIS A 124 10.23 2.07 5.97
CA HIS A 124 8.78 1.95 5.80
C HIS A 124 8.02 3.17 6.33
N VAL A 125 8.42 3.72 7.48
CA VAL A 125 7.81 4.95 8.03
C VAL A 125 8.05 6.12 7.08
N LEU A 126 9.29 6.30 6.62
CA LEU A 126 9.63 7.31 5.62
C LEU A 126 8.76 7.16 4.36
N LEU A 127 8.72 5.96 3.79
CA LEU A 127 7.93 5.70 2.58
C LEU A 127 6.42 5.88 2.79
N ALA A 128 5.89 5.53 3.96
CA ALA A 128 4.50 5.79 4.34
C ALA A 128 4.21 7.29 4.34
N GLY A 129 5.10 8.12 4.89
CA GLY A 129 5.02 9.57 4.80
C GLY A 129 5.06 10.06 3.35
N GLN A 130 5.98 9.54 2.53
CA GLN A 130 6.10 9.95 1.13
C GLN A 130 4.87 9.60 0.27
N VAL A 131 4.21 8.47 0.55
CA VAL A 131 2.94 8.11 -0.12
C VAL A 131 1.71 8.64 0.62
N HIS A 132 1.91 9.51 1.62
CA HIS A 132 0.87 10.24 2.35
C HIS A 132 -0.13 9.34 3.07
N VAL A 133 0.36 8.29 3.72
CA VAL A 133 -0.47 7.52 4.65
C VAL A 133 -0.92 8.45 5.79
N PRO A 134 -2.24 8.71 5.96
CA PRO A 134 -2.73 9.75 6.88
C PRO A 134 -2.46 9.49 8.36
N ALA A 135 -2.45 8.22 8.78
CA ALA A 135 -2.32 7.82 10.17
C ALA A 135 -1.55 6.51 10.30
N ILE A 136 -0.78 6.37 11.38
CA ILE A 136 -0.09 5.13 11.75
C ILE A 136 -0.54 4.72 13.15
N VAL A 137 -0.87 3.44 13.32
CA VAL A 137 -1.01 2.78 14.62
C VAL A 137 0.15 1.81 14.78
N VAL A 138 0.75 1.73 15.96
CA VAL A 138 1.86 0.80 16.22
C VAL A 138 1.35 -0.44 16.93
N PHE A 139 1.77 -1.61 16.45
CA PHE A 139 1.64 -2.86 17.17
C PHE A 139 3.02 -3.34 17.60
N LEU A 140 3.32 -3.19 18.88
CA LEU A 140 4.54 -3.70 19.52
C LEU A 140 4.34 -5.21 19.79
N ASN A 141 4.78 -6.01 18.84
CA ASN A 141 4.61 -7.44 18.79
C ASN A 141 5.68 -8.20 19.57
N LYS A 142 5.44 -9.49 19.82
CA LYS A 142 6.37 -10.41 20.49
C LYS A 142 6.77 -9.98 21.90
N VAL A 143 5.85 -9.32 22.61
CA VAL A 143 6.07 -8.96 24.03
C VAL A 143 6.24 -10.18 24.92
N ASP A 144 5.75 -11.36 24.48
CA ASP A 144 5.99 -12.65 25.12
C ASP A 144 7.46 -13.09 25.14
N LEU A 145 8.32 -12.45 24.34
CA LEU A 145 9.76 -12.69 24.32
C LEU A 145 10.54 -11.68 25.16
N MET A 146 9.86 -10.73 25.80
CA MET A 146 10.48 -9.63 26.55
C MET A 146 9.80 -9.42 27.90
N ASP A 147 10.45 -9.94 28.95
CA ASP A 147 9.92 -9.91 30.32
C ASP A 147 10.29 -8.63 31.09
N ASP A 148 11.12 -7.75 30.51
CA ASP A 148 11.64 -6.54 31.14
C ASP A 148 10.81 -5.30 30.76
N PRO A 149 10.04 -4.72 31.70
CA PRO A 149 9.24 -3.53 31.45
C PRO A 149 10.05 -2.28 31.07
N GLU A 150 11.27 -2.13 31.60
CA GLU A 150 12.11 -0.95 31.32
C GLU A 150 12.59 -0.96 29.87
N LEU A 151 12.92 -2.14 29.35
CA LEU A 151 13.31 -2.27 27.94
C LEU A 151 12.13 -2.06 26.99
N LEU A 152 10.91 -2.48 27.36
CA LEU A 152 9.70 -2.19 26.59
C LEU A 152 9.44 -0.68 26.50
N GLU A 153 9.55 0.03 27.61
CA GLU A 153 9.42 1.50 27.64
C GLU A 153 10.49 2.19 26.79
N LEU A 154 11.73 1.68 26.82
CA LEU A 154 12.81 2.18 25.97
C LEU A 154 12.50 1.99 24.48
N VAL A 155 12.02 0.81 24.07
CA VAL A 155 11.64 0.56 22.68
C VAL A 155 10.49 1.47 22.23
N GLU A 156 9.52 1.74 23.11
CA GLU A 156 8.46 2.70 22.80
C GLU A 156 8.99 4.12 22.62
N LEU A 157 9.91 4.57 23.48
CA LEU A 157 10.55 5.87 23.35
C LEU A 157 11.26 5.98 21.99
N GLU A 158 12.08 4.99 21.63
CA GLU A 158 12.78 4.97 20.34
C GLU A 158 11.81 4.97 19.14
N LEU A 159 10.63 4.35 19.28
CA LEU A 159 9.60 4.36 18.25
C LEU A 159 8.92 5.71 18.11
N ARG A 160 8.65 6.41 19.21
CA ARG A 160 8.10 7.77 19.18
C ARG A 160 9.07 8.73 18.50
N GLU A 161 10.34 8.71 18.92
CA GLU A 161 11.40 9.52 18.30
C GLU A 161 11.55 9.23 16.80
N LEU A 162 11.44 7.96 16.40
CA LEU A 162 11.46 7.57 14.99
C LEU A 162 10.27 8.16 14.21
N LEU A 163 9.07 8.09 14.77
CA LEU A 163 7.86 8.63 14.13
C LEU A 163 7.96 10.16 14.00
N ASP A 164 8.39 10.84 15.06
CA ASP A 164 8.60 12.29 15.06
C ASP A 164 9.64 12.72 14.03
N SER A 165 10.70 11.93 13.84
CA SER A 165 11.75 12.21 12.84
C SER A 165 11.25 12.18 11.38
N TYR A 166 10.06 11.64 11.14
CA TYR A 166 9.41 11.56 9.83
C TYR A 166 8.05 12.25 9.80
N ASP A 167 7.87 13.28 10.62
CA ASP A 167 6.68 14.14 10.67
C ASP A 167 5.35 13.42 11.01
N PHE A 168 5.45 12.26 11.66
CA PHE A 168 4.30 11.63 12.30
C PHE A 168 4.25 12.05 13.78
N PRO A 169 3.06 12.28 14.38
CA PRO A 169 2.96 12.73 15.77
C PRO A 169 3.24 11.56 16.73
N GLY A 170 4.52 11.29 16.99
CA GLY A 170 5.00 10.12 17.73
C GLY A 170 4.39 10.02 19.13
N ASP A 171 4.23 11.14 19.84
CA ASP A 171 3.61 11.21 21.16
C ASP A 171 2.10 10.90 21.16
N GLU A 172 1.40 11.18 20.06
CA GLU A 172 -0.06 10.96 19.95
C GLU A 172 -0.40 9.58 19.38
N ILE A 173 0.53 8.97 18.63
CA ILE A 173 0.31 7.68 17.99
C ILE A 173 0.09 6.58 19.04
N PRO A 174 -1.03 5.83 18.96
CA PRO A 174 -1.28 4.70 19.83
C PRO A 174 -0.30 3.56 19.59
N ILE A 175 0.23 2.99 20.68
CA ILE A 175 1.06 1.79 20.68
C ILE A 175 0.32 0.70 21.43
N VAL A 176 -0.03 -0.38 20.73
CA VAL A 176 -0.67 -1.57 21.31
C VAL A 176 0.37 -2.67 21.47
N ARG A 177 0.49 -3.19 22.70
CA ARG A 177 1.41 -4.27 23.07
C ARG A 177 0.72 -5.63 22.90
N GLY A 178 1.41 -6.61 22.35
CA GLY A 178 0.82 -7.95 22.25
C GLY A 178 1.68 -9.04 21.64
N SER A 179 1.11 -10.24 21.58
CA SER A 179 1.67 -11.39 20.88
C SER A 179 0.72 -11.85 19.79
N ALA A 180 1.00 -11.46 18.55
CA ALA A 180 0.24 -11.95 17.39
C ALA A 180 0.31 -13.48 17.28
N LEU A 181 1.45 -14.08 17.64
CA LEU A 181 1.62 -15.53 17.60
C LEU A 181 0.80 -16.22 18.69
N GLY A 182 0.79 -15.69 19.91
CA GLY A 182 -0.04 -16.19 21.01
C GLY A 182 -1.53 -16.20 20.65
N ALA A 183 -2.04 -15.08 20.11
CA ALA A 183 -3.41 -15.00 19.61
C ALA A 183 -3.69 -15.99 18.47
N LEU A 184 -2.76 -16.12 17.51
CA LEU A 184 -2.93 -17.03 16.38
C LEU A 184 -2.90 -18.51 16.79
N GLN A 185 -2.10 -18.89 17.78
CA GLN A 185 -1.92 -20.29 18.21
C GLN A 185 -2.87 -20.74 19.32
N SER A 186 -3.54 -19.83 20.02
CA SER A 186 -4.48 -20.23 21.07
C SER A 186 -5.59 -21.15 20.55
N ASP A 187 -5.87 -22.23 21.27
CA ASP A 187 -6.98 -23.15 20.97
C ASP A 187 -8.32 -22.70 21.59
N SER A 188 -8.33 -21.54 22.27
CA SER A 188 -9.56 -21.01 22.87
C SER A 188 -10.59 -20.72 21.79
N THR A 189 -11.86 -20.97 22.12
CA THR A 189 -13.01 -20.58 21.31
C THR A 189 -13.79 -19.44 21.94
N ASP A 190 -13.37 -19.00 23.14
CA ASP A 190 -13.92 -17.85 23.83
C ASP A 190 -13.35 -16.57 23.20
N PRO A 191 -14.18 -15.71 22.58
CA PRO A 191 -13.73 -14.45 22.01
C PRO A 191 -13.07 -13.53 23.04
N ASP A 192 -13.40 -13.67 24.32
CA ASP A 192 -12.93 -12.80 25.41
C ASP A 192 -11.73 -13.40 26.16
N ALA A 193 -11.08 -14.43 25.60
CA ALA A 193 -9.88 -15.01 26.17
C ALA A 193 -8.72 -13.99 26.24
N PRO A 194 -7.91 -13.96 27.33
CA PRO A 194 -6.88 -12.95 27.54
C PRO A 194 -5.86 -12.82 26.39
N GLU A 195 -5.51 -13.93 25.74
CA GLU A 195 -4.61 -13.93 24.59
C GLU A 195 -5.14 -13.13 23.37
N TYR A 196 -6.45 -12.89 23.29
CA TYR A 196 -7.09 -12.15 22.19
C TYR A 196 -7.24 -10.66 22.49
N GLU A 197 -7.06 -10.25 23.75
CA GLU A 197 -7.23 -8.87 24.20
C GLU A 197 -6.39 -7.89 23.37
N CYS A 198 -5.13 -8.25 23.07
CA CYS A 198 -4.26 -7.39 22.26
C CYS A 198 -4.77 -7.16 20.83
N ILE A 199 -5.50 -8.12 20.25
CA ILE A 199 -6.08 -7.98 18.91
C ILE A 199 -7.36 -7.14 18.97
N TRP A 200 -8.19 -7.32 20.00
CA TRP A 200 -9.36 -6.47 20.21
C TRP A 200 -8.98 -5.03 20.48
N GLU A 201 -7.97 -4.79 21.32
CA GLU A 201 -7.46 -3.45 21.59
C GLU A 201 -6.85 -2.81 20.35
N LEU A 202 -6.07 -3.57 19.56
CA LEU A 202 -5.57 -3.09 18.27
C LEU A 202 -6.73 -2.65 17.35
N MET A 203 -7.77 -3.46 17.22
CA MET A 203 -8.89 -3.14 16.34
C MET A 203 -9.74 -1.97 16.85
N ARG A 204 -9.88 -1.82 18.17
CA ARG A 204 -10.51 -0.64 18.79
C ARG A 204 -9.71 0.62 18.49
N VAL A 205 -8.40 0.58 18.70
CA VAL A 205 -7.50 1.69 18.43
C VAL A 205 -7.49 2.06 16.93
N VAL A 206 -7.53 1.06 16.04
CA VAL A 206 -7.64 1.27 14.60
C VAL A 206 -8.97 1.93 14.22
N ASP A 207 -10.08 1.50 14.82
CA ASP A 207 -11.39 2.15 14.65
C ASP A 207 -11.38 3.61 15.13
N ASP A 208 -10.73 3.90 16.25
CA ASP A 208 -10.77 5.22 16.89
C ASP A 208 -9.77 6.21 16.26
N TYR A 209 -8.55 5.77 15.97
CA TYR A 209 -7.43 6.64 15.58
C TYR A 209 -7.29 6.83 14.07
N ILE A 210 -7.53 5.79 13.27
CA ILE A 210 -7.43 5.94 11.81
C ILE A 210 -8.67 6.72 11.33
N PRO A 211 -8.49 7.90 10.70
CA PRO A 211 -9.63 8.71 10.30
C PRO A 211 -10.43 8.02 9.19
N GLN A 212 -11.73 8.30 9.15
CA GLN A 212 -12.51 7.96 7.97
C GLN A 212 -12.03 8.85 6.82
N PRO A 213 -11.58 8.27 5.70
CA PRO A 213 -11.03 9.06 4.60
C PRO A 213 -12.13 9.79 3.84
N ASP A 214 -11.89 11.07 3.54
CA ASP A 214 -12.70 11.80 2.58
C ASP A 214 -12.48 11.23 1.17
N ARG A 215 -13.58 10.84 0.53
CA ARG A 215 -13.56 10.19 -0.78
C ARG A 215 -14.01 11.15 -1.86
N ASP A 216 -13.18 11.29 -2.89
CA ASP A 216 -13.48 12.10 -4.08
C ASP A 216 -14.46 11.38 -5.03
N GLU A 217 -15.62 10.96 -4.55
CA GLU A 217 -16.60 10.17 -5.33
C GLU A 217 -17.22 10.95 -6.50
N ASP A 218 -17.24 12.28 -6.42
CA ASP A 218 -17.83 13.16 -7.46
C ASP A 218 -16.83 13.55 -8.56
N LYS A 219 -15.56 13.16 -8.44
CA LYS A 219 -14.54 13.40 -9.48
C LYS A 219 -14.63 12.34 -10.60
N PRO A 220 -14.06 12.60 -11.79
CA PRO A 220 -13.99 11.59 -12.85
C PRO A 220 -13.28 10.32 -12.38
N PHE A 221 -13.87 9.16 -12.68
CA PHE A 221 -13.38 7.84 -12.26
C PHE A 221 -11.90 7.63 -12.61
N LEU A 222 -11.11 7.14 -11.65
CA LEU A 222 -9.72 6.71 -11.87
C LEU A 222 -9.35 5.57 -10.92
N MET A 223 -8.89 4.46 -11.49
CA MET A 223 -8.39 3.30 -10.75
C MET A 223 -7.06 2.83 -11.38
N PRO A 224 -5.93 2.92 -10.65
CA PRO A 224 -4.66 2.36 -11.09
C PRO A 224 -4.72 0.83 -11.14
N VAL A 225 -4.15 0.25 -12.20
CA VAL A 225 -4.07 -1.20 -12.36
C VAL A 225 -2.89 -1.72 -11.55
N GLU A 226 -3.20 -2.58 -10.57
CA GLU A 226 -2.22 -3.28 -9.73
C GLU A 226 -1.88 -4.66 -10.30
N ASP A 227 -2.89 -5.43 -10.68
CA ASP A 227 -2.73 -6.79 -11.21
C ASP A 227 -3.77 -7.11 -12.29
N VAL A 228 -3.48 -8.10 -13.11
CA VAL A 228 -4.28 -8.50 -14.27
C VAL A 228 -4.47 -10.02 -14.30
N PHE A 229 -5.73 -10.42 -14.26
CA PHE A 229 -6.16 -11.82 -14.30
C PHE A 229 -6.96 -12.11 -15.56
N SER A 230 -6.79 -13.31 -16.11
CA SER A 230 -7.69 -13.80 -17.15
C SER A 230 -8.63 -14.84 -16.56
N ILE A 231 -9.94 -14.62 -16.71
CA ILE A 231 -10.95 -15.59 -16.32
C ILE A 231 -11.43 -16.31 -17.59
N LYS A 232 -11.10 -17.61 -17.68
CA LYS A 232 -11.50 -18.47 -18.79
C LYS A 232 -13.00 -18.37 -19.03
N GLY A 233 -13.38 -17.93 -20.23
CA GLY A 233 -14.77 -17.78 -20.66
C GLY A 233 -15.50 -16.52 -20.17
N ARG A 234 -14.86 -15.63 -19.39
CA ARG A 234 -15.44 -14.32 -19.01
C ARG A 234 -14.67 -13.13 -19.61
N GLY A 235 -13.34 -13.19 -19.62
CA GLY A 235 -12.48 -12.10 -20.11
C GLY A 235 -11.39 -11.70 -19.12
N THR A 236 -10.85 -10.49 -19.29
CA THR A 236 -9.74 -9.95 -18.49
C THR A 236 -10.26 -9.11 -17.34
N VAL A 237 -9.80 -9.41 -16.13
CA VAL A 237 -10.10 -8.66 -14.91
C VAL A 237 -8.85 -7.91 -14.48
N VAL A 238 -8.98 -6.61 -14.28
CA VAL A 238 -7.95 -5.78 -13.68
C VAL A 238 -8.32 -5.47 -12.24
N THR A 239 -7.35 -5.49 -11.33
CA THR A 239 -7.58 -5.17 -9.91
C THR A 239 -6.83 -3.91 -9.50
N GLY A 240 -7.40 -3.18 -8.54
CA GLY A 240 -6.73 -2.08 -7.87
C GLY A 240 -7.67 -1.31 -6.95
N ARG A 241 -7.10 -0.38 -6.21
CA ARG A 241 -7.85 0.59 -5.40
C ARG A 241 -8.38 1.73 -6.26
N VAL A 242 -9.67 2.01 -6.21
CA VAL A 242 -10.23 3.19 -6.88
C VAL A 242 -9.73 4.46 -6.17
N SER A 243 -9.00 5.31 -6.89
CA SER A 243 -8.44 6.54 -6.34
C SER A 243 -9.50 7.63 -6.21
N ARG A 244 -10.37 7.78 -7.22
CA ARG A 244 -11.44 8.78 -7.24
C ARG A 244 -12.60 8.36 -8.14
N GLY A 245 -13.73 9.02 -7.96
CA GLY A 245 -14.96 8.81 -8.71
C GLY A 245 -15.71 7.55 -8.34
N LYS A 246 -16.80 7.32 -9.06
CA LYS A 246 -17.63 6.11 -8.97
C LYS A 246 -18.21 5.76 -10.33
N MET A 247 -18.59 4.49 -10.51
CA MET A 247 -19.28 4.04 -11.71
C MET A 247 -20.07 2.75 -11.47
N ALA A 248 -21.15 2.60 -12.23
CA ALA A 248 -21.94 1.37 -12.30
C ALA A 248 -21.42 0.42 -13.40
N PRO A 249 -21.76 -0.88 -13.38
CA PRO A 249 -21.46 -1.77 -14.49
C PRO A 249 -22.04 -1.26 -15.80
N MET A 250 -21.46 -1.71 -16.91
CA MET A 250 -21.77 -1.28 -18.27
C MET A 250 -21.42 0.19 -18.57
N THR A 251 -20.44 0.74 -17.85
CA THR A 251 -19.90 2.09 -18.09
C THR A 251 -18.69 2.03 -19.05
N ASP A 252 -18.63 2.97 -19.99
CA ASP A 252 -17.49 3.17 -20.89
C ASP A 252 -16.29 3.75 -20.12
N VAL A 253 -15.10 3.20 -20.35
CA VAL A 253 -13.84 3.61 -19.72
C VAL A 253 -12.69 3.60 -20.73
N GLU A 254 -11.59 4.25 -20.35
CA GLU A 254 -10.33 4.24 -21.07
C GLU A 254 -9.23 3.59 -20.25
N ILE A 255 -8.39 2.80 -20.92
CA ILE A 255 -7.12 2.30 -20.38
C ILE A 255 -6.04 3.30 -20.82
N VAL A 256 -5.37 3.93 -19.86
CA VAL A 256 -4.42 5.04 -20.11
C VAL A 256 -3.04 4.70 -19.56
N GLY A 257 -1.99 5.01 -20.32
CA GLY A 257 -0.58 4.76 -19.98
C GLY A 257 0.05 3.67 -20.84
N LEU A 258 1.38 3.70 -20.95
CA LEU A 258 2.27 2.84 -21.77
C LEU A 258 2.05 2.89 -23.28
N GLN A 259 1.01 3.57 -23.73
CA GLN A 259 0.68 3.80 -25.12
C GLN A 259 0.29 5.28 -25.29
N GLU A 260 0.53 5.84 -26.48
CA GLU A 260 0.20 7.24 -26.77
C GLU A 260 -1.30 7.50 -26.80
N GLN A 261 -2.08 6.53 -27.28
CA GLN A 261 -3.52 6.65 -27.42
C GLN A 261 -4.23 5.77 -26.38
N PRO A 262 -5.20 6.33 -25.63
CA PRO A 262 -6.04 5.55 -24.74
C PRO A 262 -6.83 4.46 -25.48
N VAL A 263 -6.96 3.29 -24.86
CA VAL A 263 -7.77 2.18 -25.38
C VAL A 263 -9.15 2.23 -24.74
N LYS A 264 -10.19 2.32 -25.55
CA LYS A 264 -11.59 2.34 -25.06
C LYS A 264 -12.10 0.93 -24.80
N THR A 265 -12.83 0.77 -23.70
CA THR A 265 -13.51 -0.49 -23.35
C THR A 265 -14.74 -0.22 -22.47
N VAL A 266 -15.44 -1.27 -22.08
CA VAL A 266 -16.61 -1.23 -21.19
C VAL A 266 -16.31 -2.11 -19.98
N VAL A 267 -16.57 -1.60 -18.78
CA VAL A 267 -16.55 -2.43 -17.56
C VAL A 267 -17.86 -3.18 -17.47
N THR A 268 -17.83 -4.50 -17.64
CA THR A 268 -19.04 -5.33 -17.75
C THR A 268 -19.55 -5.90 -16.44
N ASP A 269 -18.64 -6.14 -15.50
CA ASP A 269 -18.94 -6.64 -14.17
C ASP A 269 -17.85 -6.14 -13.21
N MET A 270 -18.21 -6.03 -11.93
CA MET A 270 -17.30 -5.53 -10.89
C MET A 270 -17.45 -6.37 -9.63
N GLU A 271 -16.33 -6.66 -8.99
CA GLU A 271 -16.30 -7.51 -7.80
C GLU A 271 -15.33 -6.96 -6.75
N MET A 272 -15.67 -7.13 -5.47
CA MET A 272 -14.78 -6.89 -4.33
C MET A 272 -14.84 -8.11 -3.44
N PHE A 273 -13.69 -8.67 -3.09
CA PHE A 273 -13.59 -9.93 -2.31
C PHE A 273 -14.48 -11.08 -2.83
N ARG A 274 -14.56 -11.23 -4.16
CA ARG A 274 -15.39 -12.22 -4.88
C ARG A 274 -16.91 -12.04 -4.73
N LYS A 275 -17.35 -10.92 -4.14
CA LYS A 275 -18.75 -10.48 -4.06
C LYS A 275 -19.00 -9.44 -5.15
N LYS A 276 -20.20 -9.43 -5.74
CA LYS A 276 -20.56 -8.50 -6.83
C LYS A 276 -20.80 -7.09 -6.29
N LEU A 277 -20.34 -6.08 -7.03
CA LEU A 277 -20.64 -4.68 -6.77
C LEU A 277 -21.73 -4.18 -7.72
N VAL A 278 -22.73 -3.49 -7.18
CA VAL A 278 -23.72 -2.73 -7.99
C VAL A 278 -23.16 -1.40 -8.49
N GLU A 279 -22.16 -0.86 -7.78
CA GLU A 279 -21.41 0.34 -8.10
C GLU A 279 -20.03 0.20 -7.42
N VAL A 280 -18.98 0.62 -8.10
CA VAL A 280 -17.64 0.80 -7.52
C VAL A 280 -17.42 2.29 -7.25
N LYS A 281 -16.74 2.61 -6.15
CA LYS A 281 -16.47 3.98 -5.73
C LYS A 281 -15.08 4.14 -5.12
N ALA A 282 -14.65 5.39 -5.01
CA ALA A 282 -13.37 5.76 -4.43
C ALA A 282 -13.13 5.08 -3.08
N GLY A 283 -11.97 4.43 -2.94
CA GLY A 283 -11.59 3.63 -1.78
C GLY A 283 -11.74 2.13 -1.97
N ASP A 284 -12.63 1.65 -2.83
CA ASP A 284 -12.83 0.20 -3.01
C ASP A 284 -11.59 -0.48 -3.60
N ASN A 285 -11.22 -1.64 -3.06
CA ASN A 285 -10.29 -2.58 -3.68
C ASN A 285 -11.08 -3.52 -4.60
N ALA A 286 -11.19 -3.17 -5.87
CA ALA A 286 -12.11 -3.81 -6.80
C ALA A 286 -11.40 -4.54 -7.94
N GLY A 287 -12.05 -5.58 -8.45
CA GLY A 287 -11.77 -6.22 -9.73
C GLY A 287 -12.78 -5.79 -10.78
N LEU A 288 -12.31 -5.28 -11.92
CA LEU A 288 -13.14 -4.80 -13.03
C LEU A 288 -12.98 -5.73 -14.25
N LEU A 289 -14.09 -6.29 -14.74
CA LEU A 289 -14.09 -7.15 -15.93
C LEU A 289 -14.23 -6.30 -17.21
N LEU A 290 -13.16 -6.25 -18.00
CA LEU A 290 -13.08 -5.43 -19.22
C LEU A 290 -13.57 -6.18 -20.46
N ARG A 291 -14.41 -5.53 -21.27
CA ARG A 291 -14.95 -6.10 -22.50
C ARG A 291 -13.92 -6.07 -23.63
N GLY A 292 -13.68 -7.22 -24.25
CA GLY A 292 -12.90 -7.31 -25.49
C GLY A 292 -11.43 -6.91 -25.32
N ILE A 293 -10.93 -6.92 -24.08
CA ILE A 293 -9.53 -6.69 -23.76
C ILE A 293 -8.93 -8.05 -23.40
N ASP A 294 -7.92 -8.46 -24.15
CA ASP A 294 -7.11 -9.64 -23.83
C ASP A 294 -6.11 -9.31 -22.72
N ARG A 295 -5.53 -10.36 -22.12
CA ARG A 295 -4.57 -10.19 -21.01
C ARG A 295 -3.39 -9.29 -21.39
N ASP A 296 -2.90 -9.38 -22.61
CA ASP A 296 -1.76 -8.60 -23.09
C ASP A 296 -2.15 -7.17 -23.51
N GLY A 297 -3.46 -6.87 -23.56
CA GLY A 297 -3.98 -5.54 -23.87
C GLY A 297 -4.04 -4.59 -22.67
N VAL A 298 -3.76 -5.09 -21.47
CA VAL A 298 -3.72 -4.29 -20.24
C VAL A 298 -2.67 -4.83 -19.27
N GLN A 299 -1.95 -3.94 -18.61
CA GLN A 299 -0.92 -4.32 -17.65
C GLN A 299 -0.83 -3.36 -16.45
N ARG A 300 -0.13 -3.82 -15.41
CA ARG A 300 0.21 -3.00 -14.24
C ARG A 300 0.91 -1.71 -14.69
N GLY A 301 0.59 -0.62 -13.99
CA GLY A 301 1.10 0.73 -14.25
C GLY A 301 0.20 1.56 -15.16
N GLN A 302 -0.74 0.95 -15.88
CA GLN A 302 -1.83 1.69 -16.53
C GLN A 302 -2.90 2.08 -15.52
N VAL A 303 -3.81 2.96 -15.94
CA VAL A 303 -5.01 3.31 -15.16
C VAL A 303 -6.27 3.04 -15.98
N ILE A 304 -7.34 2.64 -15.29
CA ILE A 304 -8.70 2.67 -15.83
C ILE A 304 -9.31 4.01 -15.44
N ALA A 305 -9.73 4.80 -16.43
CA ALA A 305 -10.20 6.16 -16.21
C ALA A 305 -11.50 6.45 -16.94
N ALA A 306 -12.25 7.44 -16.44
CA ALA A 306 -13.36 8.02 -17.18
C ALA A 306 -12.83 8.59 -18.53
N PRO A 307 -13.53 8.40 -19.65
CA PRO A 307 -13.03 8.80 -20.96
C PRO A 307 -12.62 10.27 -21.02
N GLY A 308 -11.40 10.55 -21.50
CA GLY A 308 -10.85 11.90 -21.65
C GLY A 308 -10.49 12.61 -20.34
N SER A 309 -10.62 11.95 -19.18
CA SER A 309 -10.37 12.58 -17.88
C SER A 309 -8.90 12.68 -17.47
N ILE A 310 -8.03 11.84 -18.04
CA ILE A 310 -6.59 11.86 -17.84
C ILE A 310 -5.90 11.45 -19.14
N LYS A 311 -4.72 12.02 -19.41
CA LYS A 311 -3.93 11.75 -20.61
C LYS A 311 -2.57 11.15 -20.24
N PRO A 312 -1.97 10.37 -21.15
CA PRO A 312 -0.62 9.90 -20.96
C PRO A 312 0.39 10.99 -21.37
N HIS A 313 1.39 11.23 -20.53
CA HIS A 313 2.43 12.24 -20.74
C HIS A 313 3.82 11.63 -20.50
N LYS A 314 4.85 12.22 -21.11
CA LYS A 314 6.25 11.82 -20.90
C LYS A 314 7.06 12.90 -20.21
N ARG A 315 6.73 14.18 -20.43
CA ARG A 315 7.55 15.31 -20.00
C ARG A 315 6.84 16.17 -18.97
N PHE A 316 7.51 16.43 -17.85
CA PHE A 316 6.96 17.24 -16.79
C PHE A 316 8.04 17.96 -15.98
N MET A 317 7.64 19.06 -15.33
CA MET A 317 8.39 19.69 -14.25
C MET A 317 7.94 19.12 -12.91
N SER A 318 8.86 19.04 -11.97
CA SER A 318 8.59 18.54 -10.63
C SER A 318 9.42 19.26 -9.58
N GLU A 319 8.92 19.28 -8.36
CA GLU A 319 9.68 19.63 -7.16
C GLU A 319 10.02 18.33 -6.42
N VAL A 320 11.29 18.15 -6.07
CA VAL A 320 11.83 16.89 -5.53
C VAL A 320 12.72 17.15 -4.32
N TYR A 321 12.44 16.45 -3.23
CA TYR A 321 13.37 16.28 -2.11
C TYR A 321 14.27 15.07 -2.38
N VAL A 322 15.58 15.22 -2.25
CA VAL A 322 16.58 14.16 -2.44
C VAL A 322 16.98 13.60 -1.09
N LEU A 323 16.77 12.30 -0.87
CA LEU A 323 17.00 11.66 0.42
C LEU A 323 18.50 11.56 0.74
N GLN A 324 18.83 11.87 2.00
CA GLN A 324 20.15 11.72 2.62
C GLN A 324 20.48 10.26 2.89
N ARG A 325 21.76 9.98 3.15
CA ARG A 325 22.23 8.63 3.50
C ARG A 325 21.51 8.08 4.74
N GLU A 326 21.35 8.93 5.73
CA GLU A 326 20.78 8.62 7.05
C GLU A 326 19.30 8.22 6.92
N GLU A 327 18.63 8.73 5.89
CA GLU A 327 17.25 8.41 5.50
C GLU A 327 17.16 7.18 4.58
N GLY A 328 18.28 6.51 4.30
CA GLY A 328 18.34 5.37 3.36
C GLY A 328 18.48 5.78 1.88
N GLY A 329 18.75 7.05 1.61
CA GLY A 329 18.91 7.62 0.28
C GLY A 329 20.33 7.52 -0.30
N ARG A 330 20.76 8.56 -1.01
CA ARG A 330 22.04 8.56 -1.74
C ARG A 330 23.20 9.00 -0.85
N HIS A 331 24.37 8.47 -1.16
CA HIS A 331 25.65 8.96 -0.61
C HIS A 331 26.33 10.02 -1.47
N LYS A 332 26.00 10.06 -2.77
CA LYS A 332 26.70 10.87 -3.77
C LYS A 332 25.71 11.74 -4.52
N ALA A 333 26.19 12.91 -4.91
CA ALA A 333 25.49 13.82 -5.80
C ALA A 333 25.12 13.14 -7.13
N PHE A 334 24.10 13.68 -7.81
CA PHE A 334 23.81 13.34 -9.20
C PHE A 334 23.82 14.58 -10.09
N PHE A 335 23.93 14.35 -11.39
CA PHE A 335 24.10 15.37 -12.43
C PHE A 335 22.96 15.27 -13.44
N SER A 336 22.85 16.26 -14.31
CA SER A 336 21.95 16.19 -15.47
C SER A 336 22.28 14.96 -16.34
N GLY A 337 21.25 14.30 -16.87
CA GLY A 337 21.38 13.01 -17.56
C GLY A 337 21.29 11.78 -16.63
N TYR A 338 21.00 11.99 -15.35
CA TYR A 338 20.74 10.90 -14.40
C TYR A 338 19.45 10.16 -14.76
N ARG A 339 19.50 8.81 -14.79
CA ARG A 339 18.40 7.94 -15.28
C ARG A 339 17.85 6.96 -14.23
N PRO A 340 17.13 7.43 -13.20
CA PRO A 340 16.50 6.56 -12.21
C PRO A 340 15.18 5.94 -12.68
N GLN A 341 14.60 5.10 -11.82
CA GLN A 341 13.23 4.64 -11.92
C GLN A 341 12.29 5.59 -11.17
N PHE A 342 11.19 5.98 -11.80
CA PHE A 342 10.10 6.78 -11.23
C PHE A 342 8.92 5.88 -10.91
N TYR A 343 8.39 6.03 -9.70
CA TYR A 343 7.23 5.28 -9.21
C TYR A 343 6.05 6.24 -9.10
N VAL A 344 5.07 6.09 -10.00
CA VAL A 344 3.84 6.90 -10.02
C VAL A 344 2.65 5.97 -9.86
N ARG A 345 1.93 6.07 -8.73
CA ARG A 345 0.86 5.12 -8.39
C ARG A 345 1.37 3.66 -8.45
N THR A 346 0.91 2.86 -9.40
CA THR A 346 1.33 1.47 -9.61
C THR A 346 2.40 1.30 -10.69
N MET A 347 2.76 2.37 -11.40
CA MET A 347 3.75 2.39 -12.48
C MET A 347 5.17 2.50 -11.94
N ASP A 348 6.09 1.70 -12.47
CA ASP A 348 7.53 1.97 -12.43
C ASP A 348 8.08 2.16 -13.85
N VAL A 349 8.69 3.31 -14.11
CA VAL A 349 9.17 3.70 -15.44
C VAL A 349 10.53 4.40 -15.34
N THR A 350 11.41 4.17 -16.31
CA THR A 350 12.70 4.89 -16.34
C THR A 350 12.48 6.31 -16.82
N GLY A 351 13.08 7.30 -16.14
CA GLY A 351 13.06 8.69 -16.57
C GLY A 351 14.46 9.26 -16.68
N ASN A 352 14.65 10.26 -17.53
CA ASN A 352 15.86 11.06 -17.63
C ASN A 352 15.63 12.39 -16.91
N ILE A 353 16.56 12.80 -16.06
CA ILE A 353 16.49 14.03 -15.29
C ILE A 353 17.36 15.11 -15.93
N THR A 354 16.79 16.28 -16.14
CA THR A 354 17.49 17.50 -16.52
C THR A 354 17.45 18.49 -15.36
N LEU A 355 18.62 18.97 -14.94
CA LEU A 355 18.76 19.98 -13.89
C LEU A 355 18.46 21.38 -14.43
N PRO A 356 18.01 22.33 -13.59
CA PRO A 356 17.82 23.72 -13.99
C PRO A 356 19.12 24.37 -14.48
N GLU A 357 19.00 25.39 -15.32
CA GLU A 357 20.18 26.18 -15.75
C GLU A 357 20.94 26.73 -14.53
N GLY A 358 22.26 26.57 -14.55
CA GLY A 358 23.15 27.00 -13.47
C GLY A 358 23.28 26.01 -12.30
N VAL A 359 22.52 24.92 -12.28
CA VAL A 359 22.67 23.84 -11.28
C VAL A 359 23.51 22.71 -11.88
N GLU A 360 24.76 22.59 -11.46
CA GLU A 360 25.68 21.55 -11.96
C GLU A 360 25.40 20.17 -11.35
N MET A 361 25.08 20.12 -10.06
CA MET A 361 24.85 18.88 -9.32
C MET A 361 23.83 19.09 -8.21
N VAL A 362 23.16 18.00 -7.81
CA VAL A 362 22.21 17.98 -6.69
C VAL A 362 22.76 17.08 -5.59
N MET A 363 22.80 17.59 -4.36
CA MET A 363 23.30 16.89 -3.19
C MET A 363 22.17 16.14 -2.47
N PRO A 364 22.47 15.02 -1.79
CA PRO A 364 21.55 14.43 -0.84
C PRO A 364 21.15 15.46 0.23
N GLY A 365 19.85 15.61 0.50
CA GLY A 365 19.25 16.60 1.40
C GLY A 365 18.67 17.83 0.69
N ASP A 366 18.91 18.00 -0.62
CA ASP A 366 18.43 19.17 -1.36
C ASP A 366 16.94 19.05 -1.73
N ASN A 367 16.27 20.20 -1.76
CA ASN A 367 15.00 20.40 -2.48
C ASN A 367 15.30 21.07 -3.82
N VAL A 368 14.91 20.44 -4.93
CA VAL A 368 15.27 20.88 -6.29
C VAL A 368 14.10 20.75 -7.25
N ASN A 369 14.02 21.68 -8.21
CA ASN A 369 13.12 21.56 -9.35
C ASN A 369 13.79 20.74 -10.45
N LEU A 370 13.12 19.71 -10.97
CA LEU A 370 13.64 18.83 -12.01
C LEU A 370 12.71 18.82 -13.22
N GLU A 371 13.28 18.90 -14.42
CA GLU A 371 12.59 18.46 -15.64
C GLU A 371 12.84 16.96 -15.82
N VAL A 372 11.77 16.20 -16.06
CA VAL A 372 11.81 14.75 -16.22
C VAL A 372 11.23 14.36 -17.57
N GLU A 373 11.92 13.46 -18.26
CA GLU A 373 11.44 12.80 -19.48
C GLU A 373 11.37 11.29 -19.28
N LEU A 374 10.16 10.73 -19.25
CA LEU A 374 9.91 9.28 -19.13
C LEU A 374 10.10 8.57 -20.47
N ILE A 375 10.63 7.35 -20.43
CA ILE A 375 10.82 6.55 -21.66
C ILE A 375 9.47 6.16 -22.30
N ASP A 376 8.47 5.91 -21.46
CA ASP A 376 7.12 5.50 -21.84
C ASP A 376 6.07 6.52 -21.36
N PRO A 377 4.96 6.70 -22.10
CA PRO A 377 3.88 7.59 -21.66
C PRO A 377 3.24 7.06 -20.37
N VAL A 378 2.98 7.92 -19.38
CA VAL A 378 2.34 7.54 -18.12
C VAL A 378 1.14 8.43 -17.84
N ALA A 379 0.08 7.88 -17.26
CA ALA A 379 -1.09 8.64 -16.85
C ALA A 379 -0.77 9.55 -15.65
N ILE A 380 -0.40 10.80 -15.92
CA ILE A 380 0.01 11.80 -14.92
C ILE A 380 -0.77 13.09 -15.10
N GLU A 381 -0.87 13.85 -14.02
CA GLU A 381 -1.55 15.15 -13.94
C GLU A 381 -0.79 16.04 -12.94
N GLU A 382 -0.96 17.35 -13.03
CA GLU A 382 -0.39 18.29 -12.06
C GLU A 382 -0.84 17.93 -10.63
N GLY A 383 0.09 17.98 -9.68
CA GLY A 383 -0.11 17.51 -8.31
C GLY A 383 0.10 16.01 -8.10
N SER A 384 0.32 15.22 -9.16
CA SER A 384 0.66 13.81 -9.00
C SER A 384 1.97 13.65 -8.23
N ARG A 385 1.99 12.80 -7.23
CA ARG A 385 3.18 12.49 -6.43
C ARG A 385 3.90 11.26 -6.96
N PHE A 386 5.22 11.21 -6.75
CA PHE A 386 6.05 10.10 -7.19
C PHE A 386 7.26 9.90 -6.28
N ALA A 387 7.82 8.69 -6.32
CA ALA A 387 9.10 8.38 -5.70
C ALA A 387 10.16 8.07 -6.77
N ILE A 388 11.41 8.42 -6.51
CA ILE A 388 12.56 8.14 -7.36
C ILE A 388 13.39 7.04 -6.70
N ARG A 389 13.76 6.01 -7.46
CA ARG A 389 14.56 4.89 -6.96
C ARG A 389 15.70 4.51 -7.89
N GLU A 390 16.82 4.09 -7.30
CA GLU A 390 18.00 3.59 -8.00
C GLU A 390 18.69 2.52 -7.13
N GLY A 391 19.17 1.43 -7.74
CA GLY A 391 19.95 0.42 -7.02
C GLY A 391 19.22 -0.23 -5.84
N GLY A 392 17.89 -0.24 -5.85
CA GLY A 392 17.07 -0.75 -4.74
C GLY A 392 16.88 0.23 -3.58
N LEU A 393 17.37 1.46 -3.67
CA LEU A 393 17.17 2.53 -2.69
C LEU A 393 16.14 3.55 -3.18
N THR A 394 15.40 4.12 -2.25
CA THR A 394 14.59 5.33 -2.52
C THR A 394 15.50 6.53 -2.39
N VAL A 395 15.63 7.31 -3.46
CA VAL A 395 16.62 8.38 -3.57
C VAL A 395 16.00 9.76 -3.62
N GLY A 396 14.70 9.85 -3.89
CA GLY A 396 13.98 11.12 -3.91
C GLY A 396 12.48 10.91 -3.83
N ALA A 397 11.77 11.95 -3.42
CA ALA A 397 10.33 12.02 -3.44
C ALA A 397 9.91 13.36 -4.03
N GLY A 398 8.87 13.37 -4.86
CA GLY A 398 8.51 14.55 -5.61
C GLY A 398 7.04 14.68 -5.95
N VAL A 399 6.69 15.87 -6.41
CA VAL A 399 5.37 16.24 -6.91
C VAL A 399 5.50 16.88 -8.28
N ILE A 400 4.62 16.49 -9.19
CA ILE A 400 4.55 17.06 -10.54
C ILE A 400 3.94 18.45 -10.43
N THR A 401 4.68 19.47 -10.86
CA THR A 401 4.25 20.86 -10.79
C THR A 401 3.68 21.37 -12.11
N LYS A 402 4.11 20.80 -13.24
CA LYS A 402 3.63 21.20 -14.57
C LYS A 402 3.84 20.12 -15.61
N ILE A 403 2.85 19.89 -16.47
CA ILE A 403 2.98 19.02 -17.66
C ILE A 403 3.52 19.81 -18.85
N LEU A 404 4.43 19.22 -19.62
CA LEU A 404 5.14 19.90 -20.71
C LEU A 404 4.73 19.47 -22.13
N ASP A 405 3.98 18.37 -22.28
CA ASP A 405 3.57 17.80 -23.57
C ASP A 405 2.05 17.58 -23.74
#